data_AF-A0AAU1LJF1-F1
#
_entry.id   AF-A0AAU1LJF1-F1
#
_cell.length_a   1.000
_cell.length_b   1.000
_cell.length_c   1.000
_cell.angle_alpha   90.00
_cell.angle_beta   90.00
_cell.angle_gamma   90.00
#
_symmetry.space_group_name_H-M   'P 1'
#
loop_
_entity.id
_entity.type
_entity.pdbx_description
1 polymer ?
#
loop_
_entity_poly.entity_id
_entity_poly.type
_entity_poly.pdbx_seq_one_letter_code
_entity_poly.pdbx_strand_id
1 'polypeptide(L)'
;MQPLRDAIGNPRRDAVLARRAQRMKAQQEEYQEQLRRAAEQKRAEHEAARPVCAGCGTKFDNDRWESTRFSPEPGHRWHPTLCGPCEDKTLAAQDQAERDRLAAEAAATAEKARGWRSRFRPGQAQGDPGQAS
;
A
#
# COMPACT_ATOMS: atom_id res chain seq x y z
N MET A 1 55.66 -32.61 -23.44
CA MET A 1 56.37 -32.14 -24.65
C MET A 1 55.45 -31.19 -25.40
N GLN A 2 55.67 -29.88 -25.27
CA GLN A 2 54.89 -28.86 -25.98
C GLN A 2 55.47 -28.71 -27.40
N PRO A 3 54.65 -28.66 -28.47
CA PRO A 3 55.18 -28.64 -29.84
C PRO A 3 55.94 -27.34 -30.12
N LEU A 4 57.06 -27.44 -30.87
CA LEU A 4 57.99 -26.33 -31.17
C LEU A 4 57.30 -25.06 -31.71
N ARG A 5 56.15 -25.24 -32.37
CA ARG A 5 55.31 -24.19 -32.96
C ARG A 5 54.61 -23.33 -31.89
N ASP A 6 54.30 -23.91 -30.75
CA ASP A 6 53.73 -23.20 -29.59
C ASP A 6 54.81 -22.44 -28.83
N ALA A 7 56.08 -22.88 -28.90
CA ALA A 7 57.22 -22.23 -28.24
C ALA A 7 57.73 -20.97 -28.96
N ILE A 8 57.52 -20.87 -30.29
CA ILE A 8 57.98 -19.74 -31.11
C ILE A 8 56.87 -18.67 -31.29
N GLY A 9 55.61 -19.01 -30.98
CA GLY A 9 54.46 -18.11 -31.15
C GLY A 9 54.13 -17.79 -32.61
N ASN A 10 52.94 -17.24 -32.88
CA ASN A 10 52.53 -16.80 -34.22
C ASN A 10 52.02 -15.36 -34.18
N PRO A 11 52.89 -14.37 -34.41
CA PRO A 11 52.56 -12.95 -34.28
C PRO A 11 51.37 -12.50 -35.15
N ARG A 12 51.16 -13.11 -36.33
CA ARG A 12 50.02 -12.79 -37.19
C ARG A 12 48.71 -13.28 -36.60
N ARG A 13 48.71 -14.48 -36.03
CA ARG A 13 47.54 -15.03 -35.32
C ARG A 13 47.25 -14.21 -34.07
N ASP A 14 48.28 -13.85 -33.31
CA ASP A 14 48.15 -13.05 -32.09
C ASP A 14 47.57 -11.67 -32.39
N ALA A 15 48.00 -11.02 -33.48
CA ALA A 15 47.43 -9.75 -33.92
C ALA A 15 45.94 -9.86 -34.32
N VAL A 16 45.52 -10.98 -34.92
CA VAL A 16 44.09 -11.23 -35.22
C VAL A 16 43.29 -11.45 -33.94
N LEU A 17 43.81 -12.24 -33.01
CA LEU A 17 43.18 -12.49 -31.71
C LEU A 17 43.07 -11.21 -30.87
N ALA A 18 44.11 -10.38 -30.86
CA ALA A 18 44.11 -9.09 -30.18
C ALA A 18 43.05 -8.14 -30.75
N ARG A 19 42.94 -8.03 -32.08
CA ARG A 19 41.88 -7.25 -32.73
C ARG A 19 40.48 -7.78 -32.41
N ARG A 20 40.31 -9.11 -32.36
CA ARG A 20 39.04 -9.72 -31.97
C ARG A 20 38.69 -9.40 -30.52
N ALA A 21 39.65 -9.50 -29.60
CA ALA A 21 39.46 -9.17 -28.20
C ALA A 21 39.09 -7.68 -28.01
N GLN A 22 39.75 -6.77 -28.72
CA GLN A 22 39.42 -5.34 -28.70
C GLN A 22 37.98 -5.08 -29.17
N ARG A 23 37.54 -5.72 -30.26
CA ARG A 23 36.15 -5.60 -30.74
C ARG A 23 35.14 -6.14 -29.73
N MET A 24 35.42 -7.29 -29.12
CA MET A 24 34.55 -7.85 -28.09
C MET A 24 34.46 -6.94 -26.85
N LYS A 25 35.58 -6.31 -26.45
CA LYS A 25 35.62 -5.36 -25.34
C LYS A 25 34.78 -4.12 -25.65
N ALA A 26 34.95 -3.54 -26.85
CA ALA A 26 34.16 -2.39 -27.29
C ALA A 26 32.65 -2.71 -27.30
N GLN A 27 32.25 -3.85 -27.85
CA GLN A 27 30.84 -4.28 -27.84
C GLN A 27 30.30 -4.50 -26.43
N GLN A 28 31.11 -5.05 -25.52
CA GLN A 28 30.70 -5.19 -24.12
C GLN A 28 30.53 -3.83 -23.44
N GLU A 29 31.45 -2.89 -23.68
CA GLU A 29 31.36 -1.54 -23.13
C GLU A 29 30.11 -0.81 -23.64
N GLU A 30 29.84 -0.88 -24.95
CA GLU A 30 28.62 -0.33 -25.55
C GLU A 30 27.35 -0.97 -24.98
N TYR A 31 27.33 -2.30 -24.80
CA TYR A 31 26.19 -3.01 -24.23
C TYR A 31 25.96 -2.60 -22.76
N GLN A 32 27.01 -2.50 -21.96
CA GLN A 32 26.91 -2.05 -20.57
C GLN A 32 26.43 -0.60 -20.48
N GLU A 33 26.88 0.27 -21.38
CA GLU A 33 26.39 1.65 -21.44
C GLU A 33 24.90 1.70 -21.82
N GLN A 34 24.46 0.89 -22.78
CA GLN A 34 23.04 0.77 -23.12
C GLN A 34 22.20 0.29 -21.94
N LEU A 35 22.67 -0.73 -21.21
CA LEU A 35 21.99 -1.22 -20.00
C LEU A 35 21.87 -0.13 -18.93
N ARG A 36 22.93 0.66 -18.71
CA ARG A 36 22.90 1.78 -17.78
C ARG A 36 21.86 2.83 -18.18
N ARG A 37 21.86 3.26 -19.44
CA ARG A 37 20.90 4.24 -19.95
C ARG A 37 19.46 3.71 -19.86
N ALA A 38 19.24 2.44 -20.16
CA ALA A 38 17.94 1.80 -20.04
C ALA A 38 17.49 1.71 -18.57
N ALA A 39 18.40 1.38 -17.64
CA ALA A 39 18.11 1.36 -16.21
C ALA A 39 17.76 2.75 -15.67
N GLU A 40 18.50 3.78 -16.07
CA GLU A 40 18.23 5.18 -15.70
C GLU A 40 16.86 5.64 -16.21
N GLN A 41 16.55 5.37 -17.48
CA GLN A 41 15.23 5.66 -18.06
C GLN A 41 14.11 4.93 -17.31
N LYS A 42 14.27 3.63 -17.07
CA LYS A 42 13.29 2.84 -16.33
C LYS A 42 13.07 3.39 -14.91
N ARG A 43 14.13 3.87 -14.24
CA ARG A 43 14.00 4.52 -12.92
C ARG A 43 13.26 5.85 -13.01
N ALA A 44 13.52 6.66 -14.03
CA ALA A 44 12.83 7.93 -14.26
C ALA A 44 11.34 7.72 -14.60
N GLU A 45 11.03 6.79 -15.49
CA GLU A 45 9.66 6.39 -15.85
C GLU A 45 8.90 5.86 -14.63
N HIS A 46 9.56 5.02 -13.84
CA HIS A 46 9.02 4.57 -12.57
C HIS A 46 8.63 5.79 -11.73
N GLU A 47 9.58 6.65 -11.40
CA GLU A 47 9.37 7.83 -10.54
C GLU A 47 8.27 8.78 -11.06
N ALA A 48 8.15 8.90 -12.39
CA ALA A 48 7.10 9.68 -13.04
C ALA A 48 5.71 9.04 -12.85
N ALA A 49 5.63 7.71 -12.80
CA ALA A 49 4.40 6.96 -12.54
C ALA A 49 4.03 6.88 -11.04
N ARG A 50 4.77 7.56 -10.15
CA ARG A 50 4.50 7.55 -8.72
C ARG A 50 3.13 8.19 -8.42
N PRO A 51 2.20 7.46 -7.78
CA PRO A 51 0.89 7.97 -7.44
C PRO A 51 0.95 9.05 -6.36
N VAL A 52 -0.09 9.87 -6.34
CA VAL A 52 -0.31 10.94 -5.35
C VAL A 52 -1.46 10.59 -4.42
N CYS A 53 -1.37 11.05 -3.18
CA CYS A 53 -2.43 10.88 -2.20
C CYS A 53 -3.65 11.72 -2.54
N ALA A 54 -4.82 11.08 -2.63
CA ALA A 54 -6.09 11.77 -2.86
C ALA A 54 -6.52 12.68 -1.68
N GLY A 55 -5.99 12.43 -0.47
CA GLY A 55 -6.32 13.23 0.72
C GLY A 55 -5.45 14.48 0.90
N CYS A 56 -4.13 14.36 0.73
CA CYS A 56 -3.19 15.46 0.99
C CYS A 56 -2.41 15.93 -0.25
N GLY A 57 -2.51 15.25 -1.39
CA GLY A 57 -1.79 15.58 -2.62
C GLY A 57 -0.32 15.20 -2.64
N THR A 58 0.24 14.71 -1.52
CA THR A 58 1.65 14.31 -1.45
C THR A 58 1.89 13.04 -2.26
N LYS A 59 3.02 12.99 -2.99
CA LYS A 59 3.51 11.77 -3.64
C LYS A 59 3.70 10.66 -2.60
N PHE A 60 3.39 9.42 -2.98
CA PHE A 60 3.60 8.27 -2.10
C PHE A 60 5.07 8.07 -1.78
N ASP A 61 5.39 7.56 -0.60
CA ASP A 61 6.72 7.02 -0.33
C ASP A 61 6.94 5.71 -1.11
N ASN A 62 8.19 5.23 -1.16
CA ASN A 62 8.52 4.00 -1.89
C ASN A 62 7.74 2.80 -1.35
N ASP A 63 7.68 2.65 -0.03
CA ASP A 63 7.10 1.48 0.62
C ASP A 63 5.59 1.40 0.37
N ARG A 64 4.88 2.53 0.46
CA ARG A 64 3.45 2.68 0.15
C ARG A 64 3.19 2.39 -1.32
N TRP A 65 4.01 2.94 -2.20
CA TRP A 65 3.85 2.73 -3.64
C TRP A 65 4.10 1.27 -4.04
N GLU A 66 5.12 0.62 -3.50
CA GLU A 66 5.32 -0.83 -3.67
C GLU A 66 4.13 -1.61 -3.12
N SER A 67 3.65 -1.28 -1.92
CA SER A 67 2.50 -1.94 -1.30
C SER A 67 1.24 -1.86 -2.17
N THR A 68 0.99 -0.73 -2.85
CA THR A 68 -0.16 -0.60 -3.77
C THR A 68 -0.06 -1.46 -5.02
N ARG A 69 1.13 -1.91 -5.43
CA ARG A 69 1.30 -2.80 -6.59
C ARG A 69 1.02 -4.26 -6.27
N PHE A 70 1.29 -4.68 -5.04
CA PHE A 70 1.24 -6.10 -4.67
C PHE A 70 -0.11 -6.56 -4.09
N SER A 71 -1.07 -5.65 -3.93
CA SER A 71 -2.37 -5.99 -3.34
C SER A 71 -3.53 -5.72 -4.31
N PRO A 72 -3.96 -6.75 -5.06
CA PRO A 72 -4.91 -6.60 -6.15
C PRO A 72 -6.36 -6.39 -5.71
N GLU A 73 -6.73 -6.73 -4.46
CA GLU A 73 -8.06 -6.43 -3.92
C GLU A 73 -7.97 -5.57 -2.64
N PRO A 74 -8.24 -4.26 -2.75
CA PRO A 74 -8.37 -3.43 -1.56
C PRO A 74 -9.61 -3.88 -0.79
N GLY A 75 -9.40 -4.57 0.34
CA GLY A 75 -10.45 -4.82 1.32
C GLY A 75 -10.97 -3.50 1.92
N HIS A 76 -12.07 -3.57 2.68
CA HIS A 76 -12.73 -2.39 3.25
C HIS A 76 -11.83 -1.48 4.11
N ARG A 77 -10.74 -2.00 4.68
CA ARG A 77 -9.75 -1.23 5.47
C ARG A 77 -8.52 -0.81 4.67
N TRP A 78 -8.41 -1.17 3.40
CA TRP A 78 -7.28 -0.78 2.54
C TRP A 78 -7.73 0.35 1.62
N HIS A 79 -7.01 1.48 1.68
CA HIS A 79 -7.23 2.62 0.79
C HIS A 79 -5.99 2.91 -0.07
N PRO A 80 -5.86 2.30 -1.26
CA PRO A 80 -4.62 2.37 -2.06
C PRO A 80 -4.39 3.77 -2.64
N THR A 81 -5.39 4.65 -2.59
CA THR A 81 -5.31 6.04 -3.05
C THR A 81 -4.88 7.02 -1.96
N LEU A 82 -4.71 6.56 -0.72
CA LEU A 82 -4.30 7.38 0.42
C LEU A 82 -2.88 7.06 0.86
N CYS A 83 -2.16 8.05 1.38
CA CYS A 83 -0.93 7.81 2.15
C CYS A 83 -1.28 7.26 3.54
N GLY A 84 -0.32 6.62 4.22
CA GLY A 84 -0.53 6.01 5.55
C GLY A 84 -1.26 6.93 6.55
N PRO A 85 -0.80 8.17 6.78
CA PRO A 85 -1.47 9.09 7.71
C PRO A 85 -2.90 9.47 7.29
N CYS A 86 -3.20 9.53 5.99
CA CYS A 86 -4.55 9.78 5.51
C CYS A 86 -5.43 8.54 5.65
N GLU A 87 -4.88 7.36 5.40
CA GLU A 87 -5.57 6.07 5.62
C GLU A 87 -5.94 5.89 7.09
N ASP A 88 -5.01 6.13 8.02
CA ASP A 88 -5.26 6.02 9.47
C ASP A 88 -6.43 6.91 9.91
N LYS A 89 -6.50 8.14 9.38
CA LYS A 89 -7.61 9.06 9.66
C LYS A 89 -8.93 8.55 9.09
N THR A 90 -8.91 8.00 7.89
CA THR A 90 -10.10 7.41 7.25
C THR A 90 -10.59 6.20 8.04
N LEU A 91 -9.69 5.33 8.49
CA LEU A 91 -10.03 4.17 9.32
C LEU A 91 -10.59 4.61 10.68
N ALA A 92 -9.95 5.57 11.34
CA ALA A 92 -10.45 6.12 12.60
C ALA A 92 -11.86 6.73 12.46
N ALA A 93 -12.14 7.43 11.35
CA ALA A 93 -13.46 7.98 11.06
C ALA A 93 -14.51 6.87 10.81
N GLN A 94 -14.15 5.81 10.10
CA GLN A 94 -15.02 4.65 9.88
C GLN A 94 -15.34 3.92 11.20
N ASP A 95 -14.32 3.64 12.00
CA ASP A 95 -14.47 2.98 13.30
C ASP A 95 -15.35 3.84 14.24
N GLN A 96 -15.20 5.17 14.22
CA GLN A 96 -16.07 6.05 15.00
C GLN A 96 -17.52 6.03 14.50
N ALA A 97 -17.74 6.10 13.20
CA ALA A 97 -19.09 6.04 12.62
C ALA A 97 -19.80 4.71 12.95
N GLU A 98 -19.07 3.59 12.97
CA GLU A 98 -19.61 2.30 13.39
C GLU A 98 -20.00 2.30 14.86
N ARG A 99 -19.15 2.84 15.74
CA ARG A 99 -19.47 2.99 17.17
C ARG A 99 -20.71 3.84 17.39
N ASP A 100 -20.83 4.96 16.68
CA ASP A 100 -21.98 5.86 16.78
C ASP A 100 -23.27 5.17 16.30
N ARG A 101 -23.20 4.38 15.22
CA ARG A 101 -24.33 3.58 14.72
C ARG A 101 -24.80 2.57 15.77
N LEU A 102 -23.87 1.80 16.34
CA LEU A 102 -24.18 0.81 17.38
C LEU A 102 -24.74 1.46 18.64
N ALA A 103 -24.22 2.63 19.04
CA ALA A 103 -24.74 3.39 20.18
C ALA A 103 -26.16 3.91 19.92
N ALA A 104 -26.45 4.40 18.71
CA ALA A 104 -27.79 4.85 18.33
C ALA A 104 -28.80 3.69 18.31
N GLU A 105 -28.41 2.53 17.78
CA GLU A 105 -29.24 1.30 17.81
C GLU A 105 -29.51 0.84 19.25
N ALA A 106 -28.50 0.87 20.13
CA ALA A 106 -28.64 0.56 21.55
C ALA A 106 -29.57 1.55 22.27
N ALA A 107 -29.46 2.85 21.97
CA ALA A 107 -30.35 3.87 22.53
C ALA A 107 -31.81 3.68 22.09
N ALA A 108 -32.04 3.40 20.79
CA ALA A 108 -33.36 3.17 20.24
C ALA A 108 -34.00 1.88 20.79
N THR A 109 -33.23 0.81 20.97
CA THR A 109 -33.71 -0.42 21.61
C THR A 109 -34.03 -0.20 23.09
N ALA A 110 -33.21 0.56 23.82
CA ALA A 110 -33.48 0.94 25.20
C ALA A 110 -34.74 1.81 25.33
N GLU A 111 -34.98 2.74 24.41
CA GLU A 111 -36.20 3.56 24.36
C GLU A 111 -37.44 2.69 24.09
N LYS A 112 -37.40 1.81 23.10
CA LYS A 112 -38.48 0.85 22.82
C LYS A 112 -38.79 -0.01 24.06
N ALA A 113 -37.76 -0.49 24.75
CA ALA A 113 -37.91 -1.25 25.98
C ALA A 113 -38.53 -0.41 27.11
N ARG A 114 -38.17 0.88 27.24
CA ARG A 114 -38.79 1.81 28.20
C ARG A 114 -40.26 2.08 27.87
N GLY A 115 -40.59 2.31 26.59
CA GLY A 115 -41.96 2.51 26.12
C GLY A 115 -42.84 1.29 26.40
N TRP A 116 -42.34 0.08 26.11
CA TRP A 116 -43.04 -1.16 26.46
C TRP A 116 -43.28 -1.31 27.97
N ARG A 117 -42.28 -1.02 28.82
CA ARG A 117 -42.45 -1.06 30.29
C ARG A 117 -43.46 -0.04 30.80
N SER A 118 -43.51 1.17 30.23
CA SER A 118 -44.51 2.17 30.62
C SER A 118 -45.95 1.76 30.30
N ARG A 119 -46.16 0.94 29.24
CA ARG A 119 -47.47 0.40 28.88
C ARG A 119 -47.97 -0.70 29.83
N PHE A 120 -47.06 -1.35 30.56
CA PHE A 120 -47.37 -2.40 31.54
C PHE A 120 -47.31 -1.94 33.01
N ARG A 121 -47.32 -0.63 33.29
CA ARG A 121 -47.37 -0.13 34.67
C ARG A 121 -48.71 -0.54 35.32
N PRO A 122 -48.72 -1.45 36.31
CA PRO A 122 -49.93 -1.79 37.05
C PRO A 122 -50.36 -0.55 37.84
N GLY A 123 -51.67 -0.28 37.88
CA GLY A 123 -52.26 0.91 38.46
C GLY A 123 -51.68 1.26 39.84
N GLN A 124 -51.19 2.49 39.97
CA GLN A 124 -50.91 3.06 41.28
C GLN A 124 -52.27 3.38 41.93
N ALA A 125 -52.69 2.52 42.84
CA ALA A 125 -53.75 2.83 43.79
C ALA A 125 -53.26 3.99 44.66
N GLN A 126 -53.83 5.17 44.44
CA GLN A 126 -53.67 6.34 45.30
C GLN A 126 -54.25 5.98 46.67
N GLY A 127 -53.38 5.98 47.68
CA GLY A 127 -53.78 5.94 49.09
C GLY A 127 -54.40 7.27 49.46
N ASP A 128 -55.66 7.21 49.91
CA ASP A 128 -56.42 8.33 50.45
C ASP A 128 -56.13 8.45 51.96
N PRO A 129 -55.58 9.56 52.49
CA PRO A 129 -55.43 9.76 53.92
C PRO A 129 -56.64 10.55 54.45
N GLY A 130 -57.68 9.85 54.94
CA GLY A 130 -58.93 10.49 55.32
C GLY A 130 -59.65 9.86 56.50
N GLN A 131 -59.30 10.34 57.70
CA GLN A 131 -60.16 10.61 58.88
C GLN A 131 -61.11 9.52 59.42
N ALA A 132 -60.89 9.12 60.68
CA ALA A 132 -61.98 8.85 61.62
C ALA A 132 -61.51 9.24 63.04
N SER A 133 -62.20 10.23 63.61
CA SER A 133 -62.22 10.57 65.04
C SER A 133 -63.33 9.81 65.74
#